data_AF-A0A7J6QE02-F1
#
_entry.id   AF-A0A7J6QE02-F1
#
_cell.length_a   1.000
_cell.length_b   1.000
_cell.length_c   1.000
_cell.angle_alpha   90.00
_cell.angle_beta   90.00
_cell.angle_gamma   90.00
#
_symmetry.space_group_name_H-M   'P 1'
#
loop_
_entity.id
_entity.type
_entity.pdbx_description
1 polymer ?
#
loop_
_entity_poly.entity_id
_entity_poly.type
_entity_poly.pdbx_seq_one_letter_code
_entity_poly.pdbx_strand_id
1 'polypeptide(L)'
;NYTELFSSQIIWFVDDTNVYRVTIHKTFEGNLTTKPVNGAIFIFNPRTGQLFLKIIHTSVWAGQKRLSQLAKWKTAEEVAALIRSLPVEEQPKQIIVTRKGMLDPLEVHLLDFPNIVIKGSELQLPFQALMKIEKFGDLTLKATKPDMVLFNLYDDWLKTCSGYTAFSRLILILRALHVNPDRAKVILRPDKTVQTQSHHVWPTLTDEQWVKVENDMKDMILLDYGKRNNVNVMSLTQSEIRDIILGMEIAPVSLQRQQVEDIERQGQQLNASTDGSTQVTSVMTKTTNVRGDEMNVATQSPYEQATFASKTEWRVRAISSTSLALRTNHIYVASDDVNEAGYTYVLPKNVLKQFITIADLRTEIAAYMYGVSPPDNPSVKEVRCLVMVPQVGNHQTVTLPNALPHHDYLNDLEPLGWLHTCPHEEQSLSP
;
A
#
# COMPACT_ATOMS: atom_id res chain seq x y z
N ASN A 1 6.32 13.30 -25.37
CA ASN A 1 4.98 13.73 -25.84
C ASN A 1 3.88 13.63 -24.76
N TYR A 2 4.20 13.77 -23.47
CA TYR A 2 3.24 13.62 -22.37
C TYR A 2 2.04 14.59 -22.44
N THR A 3 2.24 15.79 -22.99
CA THR A 3 1.19 16.81 -23.15
C THR A 3 0.11 16.44 -24.16
N GLU A 4 0.39 15.54 -25.12
CA GLU A 4 -0.59 15.08 -26.13
C GLU A 4 -1.76 14.32 -25.52
N LEU A 5 -1.58 13.77 -24.31
CA LEU A 5 -2.62 13.08 -23.54
C LEU A 5 -3.84 13.97 -23.24
N PHE A 6 -3.66 15.29 -23.29
CA PHE A 6 -4.68 16.27 -22.94
C PHE A 6 -5.22 17.03 -24.16
N SER A 7 -4.99 16.50 -25.36
CA SER A 7 -5.57 17.03 -26.59
C SER A 7 -7.10 16.85 -26.66
N SER A 8 -7.73 17.39 -27.71
CA SER A 8 -9.16 17.20 -27.97
C SER A 8 -9.52 15.75 -28.35
N GLN A 9 -8.54 14.89 -28.64
CA GLN A 9 -8.76 13.49 -28.95
C GLN A 9 -9.16 12.69 -27.69
N ILE A 10 -10.02 11.69 -27.88
CA ILE A 10 -10.35 10.74 -26.82
C ILE A 10 -9.22 9.69 -26.78
N ILE A 11 -8.53 9.65 -25.65
CA ILE A 11 -7.39 8.75 -25.42
C ILE A 11 -7.72 7.87 -24.22
N TRP A 12 -7.49 6.57 -24.33
CA TRP A 12 -7.63 5.64 -23.21
C TRP A 12 -6.29 5.00 -22.84
N PHE A 13 -6.02 4.92 -21.55
CA PHE A 13 -5.06 3.99 -20.99
C PHE A 13 -5.73 2.65 -20.73
N VAL A 14 -5.05 1.55 -21.08
CA VAL A 14 -5.46 0.19 -20.73
C VAL A 14 -4.37 -0.44 -19.87
N ASP A 15 -4.72 -0.79 -18.63
CA ASP A 15 -3.86 -1.56 -17.73
C ASP A 15 -4.47 -2.94 -17.44
N ASP A 16 -3.71 -3.97 -17.78
CA ASP A 16 -4.08 -5.37 -17.62
C ASP A 16 -3.36 -6.04 -16.42
N THR A 17 -2.71 -5.26 -15.57
CA THR A 17 -1.87 -5.77 -14.46
C THR A 17 -2.65 -6.59 -13.46
N ASN A 18 -3.88 -6.18 -13.15
CA ASN A 18 -4.75 -6.81 -12.15
C ASN A 18 -5.82 -7.73 -12.74
N VAL A 19 -5.68 -8.15 -14.00
CA VAL A 19 -6.70 -8.99 -14.68
C VAL A 19 -6.67 -10.42 -14.18
N TYR A 20 -5.49 -11.06 -14.20
CA TYR A 20 -5.30 -12.40 -13.65
C TYR A 20 -4.51 -12.31 -12.35
N ARG A 21 -5.22 -12.52 -11.25
CA ARG A 21 -4.67 -12.45 -9.89
C ARG A 21 -4.79 -13.81 -9.22
N VAL A 22 -3.79 -14.16 -8.43
CA VAL A 22 -3.75 -15.43 -7.71
C VAL A 22 -3.42 -15.22 -6.24
N THR A 23 -3.93 -16.10 -5.39
CA THR A 23 -3.45 -16.28 -4.03
C THR A 23 -2.60 -17.55 -3.99
N ILE A 24 -1.41 -17.45 -3.42
CA ILE A 24 -0.48 -18.58 -3.27
C ILE A 24 -0.77 -19.25 -1.92
N HIS A 25 -0.94 -20.56 -1.94
CA HIS A 25 -1.10 -21.37 -0.73
C HIS A 25 -0.08 -22.51 -0.79
N LYS A 26 0.70 -22.67 0.28
CA LYS A 26 1.59 -23.82 0.45
C LYS A 26 0.76 -25.00 0.91
N THR A 27 0.84 -26.12 0.20
CA THR A 27 0.21 -27.37 0.62
C THR A 27 0.98 -27.99 1.77
N PHE A 28 0.36 -28.96 2.44
CA PHE A 28 1.00 -29.71 3.52
C PHE A 28 2.32 -30.37 3.08
N GLU A 29 2.37 -30.87 1.85
CA GLU A 29 3.56 -31.49 1.23
C GLU A 29 4.65 -30.48 0.84
N GLY A 30 4.46 -29.19 1.12
CA GLY A 30 5.41 -28.12 0.80
C GLY A 30 5.27 -27.53 -0.60
N ASN A 31 4.39 -28.06 -1.45
CA ASN A 31 4.16 -27.55 -2.80
C ASN A 31 3.43 -26.20 -2.79
N LEU A 32 3.85 -25.27 -3.66
CA LEU A 32 3.15 -24.00 -3.83
C LEU A 32 2.01 -24.18 -4.86
N THR A 33 0.78 -23.98 -4.41
CA THR A 33 -0.41 -23.99 -5.27
C THR A 33 -0.98 -22.58 -5.41
N THR A 34 -1.55 -22.27 -6.58
CA THR A 34 -2.16 -20.96 -6.84
C THR A 34 -3.66 -21.11 -7.03
N LYS A 35 -4.44 -20.23 -6.38
CA LYS A 35 -5.89 -20.12 -6.58
C LYS A 35 -6.22 -18.77 -7.20
N PRO A 36 -6.86 -18.73 -8.37
CA PRO A 36 -7.31 -17.48 -8.98
C PRO A 36 -8.28 -16.73 -8.05
N VAL A 37 -8.20 -15.41 -8.06
CA VAL A 37 -9.16 -14.50 -7.43
C VAL A 37 -9.70 -13.54 -8.49
N ASN A 38 -10.77 -12.81 -8.15
CA ASN A 38 -11.33 -11.80 -9.04
C ASN A 38 -10.26 -10.74 -9.39
N GLY A 39 -10.24 -10.37 -10.66
CA GLY A 39 -9.40 -9.32 -11.21
C GLY A 39 -10.20 -8.21 -11.84
N ALA A 40 -9.51 -7.23 -12.39
CA ALA A 40 -10.13 -6.13 -13.12
C ALA A 40 -9.22 -5.59 -14.23
N ILE A 41 -9.85 -5.12 -15.29
CA ILE A 41 -9.23 -4.30 -16.34
C ILE A 41 -9.50 -2.84 -15.99
N PHE A 42 -8.47 -2.00 -16.08
CA PHE A 42 -8.61 -0.56 -15.94
C PHE A 42 -8.52 0.11 -17.31
N ILE A 43 -9.61 0.75 -17.74
CA ILE A 43 -9.67 1.53 -18.98
C ILE A 43 -9.96 2.98 -18.61
N PHE A 44 -8.97 3.86 -18.79
CA PHE A 44 -8.97 5.18 -18.16
C PHE A 44 -8.76 6.31 -19.18
N ASN A 45 -9.64 7.32 -19.15
CA ASN A 45 -9.49 8.55 -19.92
C ASN A 45 -8.74 9.62 -19.09
N PRO A 46 -7.48 9.96 -19.43
CA PRO A 46 -6.67 10.90 -18.65
C PRO A 46 -7.16 12.34 -18.72
N ARG A 47 -7.97 12.70 -19.72
CA ARG A 47 -8.50 14.06 -19.85
C ARG A 47 -9.70 14.28 -18.94
N THR A 48 -10.63 13.33 -18.91
CA THR A 48 -11.91 13.47 -18.18
C THR A 48 -11.90 12.84 -16.80
N GLY A 49 -10.95 11.94 -16.51
CA GLY A 49 -10.93 11.16 -15.27
C GLY A 49 -11.83 9.92 -15.32
N GLN A 50 -12.54 9.69 -16.42
CA GLN A 50 -13.46 8.57 -16.55
C GLN A 50 -12.70 7.24 -16.53
N LEU A 51 -13.11 6.34 -15.64
CA LEU A 51 -12.59 4.98 -15.52
C LEU A 51 -13.72 3.99 -15.81
N PHE A 52 -13.53 3.15 -16.81
CA PHE A 52 -14.29 1.93 -16.99
C PHE A 52 -13.54 0.79 -16.29
N LEU A 53 -14.08 0.34 -15.16
CA LEU A 53 -13.54 -0.77 -14.40
C LEU A 53 -14.30 -2.05 -14.80
N LYS A 54 -13.68 -2.90 -15.62
CA LYS A 54 -14.26 -4.20 -15.97
C LYS A 54 -13.80 -5.25 -14.99
N ILE A 55 -14.72 -5.75 -14.16
CA ILE A 55 -14.46 -6.84 -13.23
C ILE A 55 -14.43 -8.16 -13.99
N ILE A 56 -13.35 -8.93 -13.78
CA ILE A 56 -13.15 -10.26 -14.32
C ILE A 56 -13.31 -11.28 -13.20
N HIS A 57 -14.46 -11.95 -13.19
CA HIS A 57 -14.78 -12.97 -12.20
C HIS A 57 -13.99 -14.26 -12.43
N THR A 58 -13.68 -14.98 -11.35
CA THR A 58 -12.91 -16.25 -11.39
C THR A 58 -13.49 -17.32 -12.33
N SER A 59 -14.80 -17.29 -12.59
CA SER A 59 -15.46 -18.22 -13.53
C SER A 59 -14.89 -18.16 -14.95
N VAL A 60 -14.30 -17.04 -15.36
CA VAL A 60 -13.66 -16.88 -16.68
C VAL A 60 -12.44 -17.82 -16.82
N TRP A 61 -11.81 -18.18 -15.71
CA TRP A 61 -10.62 -19.03 -15.70
C TRP A 61 -10.94 -20.52 -15.59
N ALA A 62 -12.20 -20.90 -15.38
CA ALA A 62 -12.61 -22.28 -15.15
C ALA A 62 -12.35 -23.15 -16.38
N GLY A 63 -11.61 -24.26 -16.19
CA GLY A 63 -11.27 -25.20 -17.26
C GLY A 63 -10.23 -24.70 -18.26
N GLN A 64 -9.67 -23.51 -18.07
CA GLN A 64 -8.72 -22.90 -19.00
C GLN A 64 -7.25 -23.19 -18.62
N LYS A 65 -6.37 -23.19 -19.63
CA LYS A 65 -4.92 -23.33 -19.46
C LYS A 65 -4.21 -22.07 -19.93
N ARG A 66 -2.95 -21.88 -19.52
CA ARG A 66 -2.10 -20.71 -19.88
C ARG A 66 -2.78 -19.38 -19.54
N LEU A 67 -3.31 -19.28 -18.33
CA LEU A 67 -4.16 -18.18 -17.86
C LEU A 67 -3.49 -16.80 -18.00
N SER A 68 -2.18 -16.69 -17.80
CA SER A 68 -1.45 -15.43 -17.99
C SER A 68 -1.48 -14.92 -19.44
N GLN A 69 -1.48 -15.82 -20.43
CA GLN A 69 -1.64 -15.45 -21.83
C GLN A 69 -3.11 -15.13 -22.12
N LEU A 70 -4.03 -15.99 -21.67
CA LEU A 70 -5.47 -15.81 -21.83
C LEU A 70 -5.95 -14.46 -21.26
N ALA A 71 -5.38 -14.00 -20.14
CA ALA A 71 -5.71 -12.73 -19.52
C ALA A 71 -5.55 -11.54 -20.48
N LYS A 72 -4.50 -11.55 -21.30
CA LYS A 72 -4.24 -10.48 -22.28
C LYS A 72 -5.26 -10.48 -23.41
N TRP A 73 -5.55 -11.65 -23.96
CA TRP A 73 -6.57 -11.84 -24.99
C TRP A 73 -7.96 -11.48 -24.48
N LYS A 74 -8.30 -11.91 -23.26
CA LYS A 74 -9.57 -11.55 -22.63
C LYS A 74 -9.66 -10.05 -22.37
N THR A 75 -8.55 -9.41 -22.01
CA THR A 75 -8.52 -7.95 -21.87
C THR A 75 -8.82 -7.26 -23.20
N ALA A 76 -8.16 -7.67 -24.28
CA ALA A 76 -8.38 -7.11 -25.60
C ALA A 76 -9.82 -7.32 -26.10
N GLU A 77 -10.40 -8.50 -25.85
CA GLU A 77 -11.80 -8.81 -26.15
C GLU A 77 -12.76 -7.85 -25.43
N GLU A 78 -12.59 -7.66 -24.12
CA GLU A 78 -13.46 -6.79 -23.32
C GLU A 78 -13.28 -5.30 -23.67
N VAL A 79 -12.06 -4.86 -24.00
CA VAL A 79 -11.80 -3.50 -24.51
C VAL A 79 -12.51 -3.29 -25.85
N ALA A 80 -12.39 -4.24 -26.79
CA ALA A 80 -13.07 -4.16 -28.08
C ALA A 80 -14.60 -4.19 -27.94
N ALA A 81 -15.12 -5.00 -27.01
CA ALA A 81 -16.55 -5.03 -26.70
C ALA A 81 -17.06 -3.69 -26.14
N LEU A 82 -16.28 -3.04 -25.26
CA LEU A 82 -16.60 -1.71 -24.75
C LEU A 82 -16.60 -0.67 -25.88
N ILE A 83 -15.63 -0.69 -26.78
CA ILE A 83 -15.59 0.26 -27.91
C ILE A 83 -16.81 0.08 -28.81
N ARG A 84 -17.20 -1.17 -29.09
CA ARG A 84 -18.41 -1.50 -29.86
C ARG A 84 -19.70 -1.02 -29.19
N SER A 85 -19.74 -0.90 -27.85
CA SER A 85 -20.93 -0.44 -27.14
C SER A 85 -21.06 1.08 -27.06
N LEU A 86 -20.03 1.84 -27.46
CA LEU A 86 -20.06 3.29 -27.46
C LEU A 86 -20.45 3.87 -28.82
N PRO A 87 -21.17 5.01 -28.85
CA PRO A 87 -21.35 5.81 -30.06
C PRO A 87 -20.01 6.22 -30.67
N VAL A 88 -19.97 6.39 -32.00
CA VAL A 88 -18.73 6.65 -32.76
C VAL A 88 -18.02 7.94 -32.30
N GLU A 89 -18.78 8.90 -31.78
CA GLU A 89 -18.31 10.17 -31.23
C GLU A 89 -17.54 10.00 -29.91
N GLU A 90 -17.88 8.96 -29.13
CA GLU A 90 -17.26 8.66 -27.83
C GLU A 90 -16.14 7.63 -27.92
N GLN A 91 -15.95 7.01 -29.10
CA GLN A 91 -14.89 6.03 -29.32
C GLN A 91 -13.49 6.68 -29.24
N PRO A 92 -12.51 6.01 -28.61
CA PRO A 92 -11.16 6.52 -28.52
C PRO A 92 -10.52 6.63 -29.91
N LYS A 93 -9.72 7.67 -30.13
CA LYS A 93 -8.83 7.77 -31.30
C LYS A 93 -7.47 7.13 -31.04
N GLN A 94 -7.09 7.02 -29.76
CA GLN A 94 -5.84 6.39 -29.37
C GLN A 94 -6.03 5.54 -28.11
N ILE A 95 -5.45 4.34 -28.11
CA ILE A 95 -5.35 3.46 -26.94
C ILE A 95 -3.87 3.32 -26.59
N ILE A 96 -3.54 3.58 -25.33
CA ILE A 96 -2.20 3.47 -24.78
C ILE A 96 -2.19 2.29 -23.81
N VAL A 97 -1.40 1.27 -24.11
CA VAL A 97 -1.22 0.14 -23.18
C VAL A 97 -0.07 0.40 -22.23
N THR A 98 -0.25 0.05 -20.96
CA THR A 98 0.81 0.15 -19.95
C THR A 98 1.88 -0.93 -20.12
N ARG A 99 1.52 -2.09 -20.68
CA ARG A 99 2.41 -3.23 -20.88
C ARG A 99 2.47 -3.61 -22.35
N LYS A 100 3.69 -3.70 -22.91
CA LYS A 100 3.93 -4.02 -24.33
C LYS A 100 3.26 -5.33 -24.79
N GLY A 101 3.10 -6.30 -23.89
CA GLY A 101 2.43 -7.57 -24.21
C GLY A 101 0.94 -7.48 -24.54
N MET A 102 0.32 -6.31 -24.40
CA MET A 102 -1.06 -6.04 -24.80
C MET A 102 -1.21 -5.49 -26.23
N LEU A 103 -0.11 -5.15 -26.90
CA LEU A 103 -0.15 -4.59 -28.26
C LEU A 103 -0.76 -5.60 -29.24
N ASP A 104 -0.15 -6.78 -29.41
CA ASP A 104 -0.62 -7.76 -30.39
C ASP A 104 -2.08 -8.20 -30.16
N PRO A 105 -2.52 -8.52 -28.92
CA PRO A 105 -3.92 -8.87 -28.69
C PRO A 105 -4.90 -7.76 -29.07
N LEU A 106 -4.58 -6.49 -28.77
CA LEU A 106 -5.45 -5.37 -29.16
C LEU A 106 -5.44 -5.12 -30.66
N GLU A 107 -4.30 -5.24 -31.33
CA GLU A 107 -4.22 -5.11 -32.79
C GLU A 107 -5.13 -6.13 -33.49
N VAL A 108 -5.14 -7.37 -33.01
CA VAL A 108 -6.01 -8.43 -33.55
C VAL A 108 -7.49 -8.18 -33.25
N HIS A 109 -7.84 -7.77 -32.03
CA HIS A 109 -9.25 -7.57 -31.66
C HIS A 109 -9.86 -6.26 -32.20
N LEU A 110 -9.02 -5.30 -32.60
CA LEU A 110 -9.43 -3.99 -33.10
C LEU A 110 -9.25 -3.83 -34.62
N LEU A 111 -9.14 -4.93 -35.38
CA LEU A 111 -9.11 -4.90 -36.85
C LEU A 111 -10.34 -4.20 -37.45
N ASP A 112 -11.50 -4.28 -36.79
CA ASP A 112 -12.73 -3.59 -37.19
C ASP A 112 -12.66 -2.06 -37.00
N PHE A 113 -11.61 -1.56 -36.32
CA PHE A 113 -11.44 -0.15 -35.94
C PHE A 113 -10.12 0.44 -36.48
N PRO A 114 -9.96 0.55 -37.81
CA PRO A 114 -8.68 0.93 -38.44
C PRO A 114 -8.21 2.35 -38.08
N ASN A 115 -9.10 3.20 -37.57
CA ASN A 115 -8.81 4.58 -37.18
C ASN A 115 -8.32 4.74 -35.73
N ILE A 116 -8.29 3.65 -34.95
CA ILE A 116 -7.84 3.68 -33.55
C ILE A 116 -6.35 3.36 -33.52
N VAL A 117 -5.53 4.31 -33.06
CA VAL A 117 -4.09 4.13 -32.95
C VAL A 117 -3.76 3.42 -31.64
N ILE A 118 -3.06 2.29 -31.71
CA ILE A 118 -2.60 1.54 -30.54
C ILE A 118 -1.13 1.90 -30.28
N LYS A 119 -0.79 2.35 -29.07
CA LYS A 119 0.58 2.71 -28.66
C LYS A 119 0.98 2.04 -27.36
N GLY A 120 2.25 1.70 -27.22
CA GLY A 120 2.85 1.29 -25.95
C GLY A 120 3.33 2.50 -25.16
N SER A 121 3.11 2.50 -23.84
CA SER A 121 3.73 3.45 -22.93
C SER A 121 5.16 3.01 -22.58
N GLU A 122 6.11 3.95 -22.61
CA GLU A 122 7.44 3.77 -21.99
C GLU A 122 7.40 4.09 -20.48
N LEU A 123 6.37 4.80 -20.03
CA LEU A 123 6.16 5.13 -18.63
C LEU A 123 5.56 3.93 -17.89
N GLN A 124 6.15 3.54 -16.77
CA GLN A 124 5.60 2.50 -15.88
C GLN A 124 4.59 3.12 -14.91
N LEU A 125 3.43 3.53 -15.43
CA LEU A 125 2.38 4.19 -14.64
C LEU A 125 1.79 3.23 -13.59
N PRO A 126 1.51 3.70 -12.35
CA PRO A 126 1.17 2.83 -11.23
C PRO A 126 -0.33 2.54 -11.12
N PHE A 127 -1.04 2.36 -12.24
CA PHE A 127 -2.50 2.11 -12.23
C PHE A 127 -2.90 0.88 -11.42
N GLN A 128 -2.01 -0.12 -11.32
CA GLN A 128 -2.22 -1.27 -10.46
C GLN A 128 -2.48 -0.93 -8.99
N ALA A 129 -2.02 0.23 -8.51
CA ALA A 129 -2.22 0.71 -7.15
C ALA A 129 -3.68 1.08 -6.84
N LEU A 130 -4.53 1.25 -7.86
CA LEU A 130 -5.98 1.44 -7.67
C LEU A 130 -6.60 0.30 -6.86
N MET A 131 -6.11 -0.93 -7.01
CA MET A 131 -6.58 -2.08 -6.23
C MET A 131 -6.24 -2.01 -4.73
N LYS A 132 -5.35 -1.09 -4.31
CA LYS A 132 -5.03 -0.85 -2.90
C LYS A 132 -6.03 0.08 -2.20
N ILE A 133 -6.93 0.71 -2.97
CA ILE A 133 -8.01 1.55 -2.47
C ILE A 133 -9.22 0.65 -2.19
N GLU A 134 -9.79 0.77 -0.99
CA GLU A 134 -10.85 -0.10 -0.49
C GLU A 134 -12.07 -0.12 -1.43
N LYS A 135 -12.45 1.04 -1.98
CA LYS A 135 -13.60 1.16 -2.89
C LYS A 135 -13.49 0.23 -4.12
N PHE A 136 -12.29 0.11 -4.71
CA PHE A 136 -12.06 -0.75 -5.86
C PHE A 136 -11.73 -2.18 -5.46
N GLY A 137 -10.90 -2.35 -4.42
CA GLY A 137 -10.48 -3.66 -3.90
C GLY A 137 -11.67 -4.48 -3.41
N ASP A 138 -12.50 -3.92 -2.56
CA ASP A 138 -13.68 -4.61 -1.99
C ASP A 138 -14.72 -4.91 -3.07
N LEU A 139 -14.99 -3.96 -3.96
CA LEU A 139 -15.96 -4.13 -5.03
C LEU A 139 -15.56 -5.31 -5.94
N THR A 140 -14.28 -5.37 -6.33
CA THR A 140 -13.76 -6.46 -7.16
C THR A 140 -13.79 -7.80 -6.43
N LEU A 141 -13.44 -7.82 -5.13
CA LEU A 141 -13.44 -9.05 -4.33
C LEU A 141 -14.86 -9.59 -4.07
N LYS A 142 -15.84 -8.71 -3.86
CA LYS A 142 -17.23 -9.08 -3.54
C LYS A 142 -18.06 -9.42 -4.79
N ALA A 143 -17.58 -9.12 -5.99
CA ALA A 143 -18.30 -9.39 -7.22
C ALA A 143 -18.54 -10.90 -7.45
N THR A 144 -19.78 -11.25 -7.77
CA THR A 144 -20.22 -12.64 -8.01
C THR A 144 -20.31 -13.00 -9.50
N LYS A 145 -20.21 -12.00 -10.38
CA LYS A 145 -20.25 -12.15 -11.84
C LYS A 145 -19.36 -11.09 -12.51
N PRO A 146 -18.95 -11.29 -13.78
CA PRO A 146 -18.31 -10.23 -14.55
C PRO A 146 -19.24 -9.03 -14.67
N ASP A 147 -18.71 -7.83 -14.45
CA ASP A 147 -19.50 -6.60 -14.45
C ASP A 147 -18.66 -5.39 -14.89
N MET A 148 -19.29 -4.39 -15.50
CA MET A 148 -18.64 -3.15 -15.92
C MET A 148 -19.12 -2.01 -15.01
N VAL A 149 -18.20 -1.37 -14.30
CA VAL A 149 -18.52 -0.31 -13.36
C VAL A 149 -17.83 0.98 -13.78
N LEU A 150 -18.59 2.07 -13.83
CA LEU A 150 -18.10 3.38 -14.21
C LEU A 150 -17.69 4.20 -12.97
N PHE A 151 -16.53 4.83 -13.03
CA PHE A 151 -16.04 5.75 -12.02
C PHE A 151 -15.49 7.03 -12.65
N ASN A 152 -15.33 8.07 -11.83
CA ASN A 152 -14.50 9.21 -12.15
C ASN A 152 -13.35 9.28 -11.14
N LEU A 153 -12.11 9.09 -11.58
CA LEU A 153 -10.93 9.14 -10.73
C LEU A 153 -10.51 10.57 -10.37
N TYR A 154 -11.11 11.59 -10.97
CA TYR A 154 -10.86 12.98 -10.59
C TYR A 154 -11.92 13.52 -9.64
N ASP A 155 -12.94 12.75 -9.29
CA ASP A 155 -14.10 13.23 -8.53
C ASP A 155 -14.62 14.55 -9.12
N ASP A 156 -14.39 15.68 -8.43
CA ASP A 156 -14.74 17.02 -8.87
C ASP A 156 -13.55 17.97 -9.08
N TRP A 157 -12.32 17.46 -9.12
CA TRP A 157 -11.10 18.26 -9.29
C TRP A 157 -11.12 19.12 -10.56
N LEU A 158 -11.77 18.66 -11.63
CA LEU A 158 -11.86 19.42 -12.88
C LEU A 158 -12.63 20.74 -12.77
N LYS A 159 -13.29 21.01 -11.63
CA LYS A 159 -13.89 22.32 -11.34
C LYS A 159 -12.83 23.37 -10.98
N THR A 160 -11.73 22.97 -10.34
CA THR A 160 -10.68 23.89 -9.85
C THR A 160 -9.34 23.71 -10.56
N CYS A 161 -9.08 22.57 -11.22
CA CYS A 161 -7.82 22.31 -11.91
C CYS A 161 -8.01 21.73 -13.32
N SER A 162 -6.97 21.85 -14.15
CA SER A 162 -6.96 21.31 -15.51
C SER A 162 -6.84 19.79 -15.52
N GLY A 163 -7.22 19.14 -16.63
CA GLY A 163 -7.00 17.69 -16.80
C GLY A 163 -5.53 17.28 -16.67
N TYR A 164 -4.59 18.14 -17.08
CA TYR A 164 -3.15 17.92 -16.90
C TYR A 164 -2.76 17.85 -15.41
N THR A 165 -3.25 18.81 -14.62
CA THR A 165 -3.00 18.90 -13.18
C THR A 165 -3.66 17.75 -12.44
N ALA A 166 -4.92 17.45 -12.76
CA ALA A 166 -5.68 16.34 -12.18
C ALA A 166 -5.01 14.98 -12.45
N PHE A 167 -4.53 14.76 -13.67
CA PHE A 167 -3.78 13.55 -14.01
C PHE A 167 -2.47 13.46 -13.24
N SER A 168 -1.72 14.58 -13.15
CA SER A 168 -0.45 14.60 -12.42
C SER A 168 -0.64 14.32 -10.93
N ARG A 169 -1.68 14.90 -10.31
CA ARG A 169 -2.13 14.59 -8.95
C ARG A 169 -2.46 13.10 -8.80
N LEU A 170 -3.26 12.55 -9.71
CA LEU A 170 -3.64 11.13 -9.68
C LEU A 170 -2.40 10.22 -9.75
N ILE A 171 -1.48 10.46 -10.69
CA ILE A 171 -0.27 9.65 -10.82
C ILE A 171 0.61 9.75 -9.57
N LEU A 172 0.74 10.93 -8.98
CA LEU A 172 1.46 11.12 -7.73
C LEU A 172 0.86 10.30 -6.58
N ILE A 173 -0.47 10.35 -6.41
CA ILE A 173 -1.19 9.57 -5.39
C ILE A 173 -1.00 8.07 -5.63
N LEU A 174 -1.20 7.61 -6.86
CA LEU A 174 -1.05 6.21 -7.21
C LEU A 174 0.39 5.72 -7.04
N ARG A 175 1.39 6.56 -7.33
CA ARG A 175 2.80 6.24 -7.09
C ARG A 175 3.10 6.13 -5.60
N ALA A 176 2.60 7.07 -4.79
CA ALA A 176 2.74 7.02 -3.33
C ALA A 176 2.10 5.74 -2.75
N LEU A 177 0.89 5.40 -3.19
CA LEU A 177 0.21 4.15 -2.82
C LEU A 177 0.97 2.91 -3.29
N HIS A 178 1.63 2.98 -4.45
CA HIS A 178 2.47 1.90 -4.94
C HIS A 178 3.68 1.67 -4.03
N VAL A 179 4.38 2.75 -3.66
CA VAL A 179 5.58 2.76 -2.82
C VAL A 179 5.28 2.35 -1.37
N ASN A 180 4.40 3.08 -0.70
CA ASN A 180 4.03 2.82 0.69
C ASN A 180 2.53 3.12 0.90
N PRO A 181 1.66 2.11 0.79
CA PRO A 181 0.22 2.31 0.87
C PRO A 181 -0.23 2.84 2.23
N ASP A 182 0.40 2.40 3.32
CA ASP A 182 0.02 2.78 4.67
C ASP A 182 0.28 4.27 4.91
N ARG A 183 1.51 4.72 4.62
CA ARG A 183 1.89 6.12 4.78
C ARG A 183 1.14 7.03 3.81
N ALA A 184 0.90 6.60 2.57
CA ALA A 184 0.13 7.37 1.61
C ALA A 184 -1.32 7.58 2.06
N LYS A 185 -1.96 6.57 2.65
CA LYS A 185 -3.31 6.69 3.23
C LYS A 185 -3.37 7.64 4.42
N VAL A 186 -2.33 7.67 5.25
CA VAL A 186 -2.21 8.65 6.34
C VAL A 186 -2.11 10.08 5.79
N ILE A 187 -1.28 10.31 4.77
CA ILE A 187 -1.12 11.64 4.16
C ILE A 187 -2.43 12.12 3.51
N LEU A 188 -3.17 11.23 2.84
CA LEU A 188 -4.46 11.57 2.24
C LEU A 188 -5.51 12.06 3.24
N ARG A 189 -5.37 11.73 4.53
CA ARG A 189 -6.31 12.10 5.60
C ARG A 189 -5.57 12.86 6.71
N PRO A 190 -5.20 14.14 6.48
CA PRO A 190 -4.41 14.92 7.42
C PRO A 190 -5.16 15.27 8.72
N ASP A 191 -6.50 15.28 8.69
CA ASP A 191 -7.35 15.53 9.85
C ASP A 191 -8.56 14.58 9.84
N LYS A 192 -9.09 14.26 11.03
CA LYS A 192 -10.30 13.46 11.26
C LYS A 192 -11.55 14.12 10.69
N THR A 193 -11.54 15.44 10.52
CA THR A 193 -12.63 16.20 9.90
C THR A 193 -12.77 15.91 8.41
N VAL A 194 -11.69 15.47 7.75
CA VAL A 194 -11.68 15.18 6.33
C VAL A 194 -12.46 13.89 6.07
N GLN A 195 -13.55 14.03 5.30
CA GLN A 195 -14.39 12.92 4.88
C GLN A 195 -14.26 12.69 3.37
N THR A 196 -14.46 11.45 2.96
CA THR A 196 -14.64 11.08 1.55
C THR A 196 -16.14 10.95 1.32
N GLN A 197 -16.67 11.69 0.34
CA GLN A 197 -18.08 11.58 -0.02
C GLN A 197 -18.38 10.19 -0.60
N SER A 198 -19.60 9.69 -0.43
CA SER A 198 -19.98 8.33 -0.87
C SER A 198 -19.75 8.08 -2.36
N HIS A 199 -19.98 9.10 -3.19
CA HIS A 199 -19.78 9.04 -4.64
C HIS A 199 -18.33 9.35 -5.05
N HIS A 200 -17.50 9.90 -4.16
CA HIS A 200 -16.10 10.21 -4.43
C HIS A 200 -15.16 9.04 -4.14
N VAL A 201 -13.99 9.05 -4.75
CA VAL A 201 -12.89 8.13 -4.50
C VAL A 201 -11.94 8.72 -3.46
N TRP A 202 -11.67 10.02 -3.55
CA TRP A 202 -10.67 10.71 -2.76
C TRP A 202 -11.29 11.55 -1.64
N PRO A 203 -10.54 11.82 -0.56
CA PRO A 203 -10.99 12.73 0.49
C PRO A 203 -11.24 14.14 -0.06
N THR A 204 -12.30 14.80 0.44
CA THR A 204 -12.59 16.18 0.06
C THR A 204 -11.62 17.12 0.77
N LEU A 205 -10.74 17.74 0.00
CA LEU A 205 -9.71 18.67 0.47
C LEU A 205 -9.82 20.01 -0.27
N THR A 206 -9.41 21.09 0.39
CA THR A 206 -9.23 22.39 -0.27
C THR A 206 -7.99 22.40 -1.16
N ASP A 207 -7.85 23.38 -2.05
CA ASP A 207 -6.69 23.48 -2.93
C ASP A 207 -5.38 23.66 -2.14
N GLU A 208 -5.38 24.40 -1.03
CA GLU A 208 -4.21 24.54 -0.14
C GLU A 208 -3.83 23.22 0.55
N GLN A 209 -4.84 22.46 0.98
CA GLN A 209 -4.63 21.14 1.57
C GLN A 209 -4.07 20.17 0.53
N TRP A 210 -4.55 20.22 -0.72
CA TRP A 210 -4.00 19.43 -1.82
C TRP A 210 -2.52 19.74 -2.07
N VAL A 211 -2.12 21.01 -2.09
CA VAL A 211 -0.70 21.38 -2.26
C VAL A 211 0.18 20.76 -1.18
N LYS A 212 -0.28 20.75 0.08
CA LYS A 212 0.45 20.11 1.18
C LYS A 212 0.55 18.60 0.98
N VAL A 213 -0.57 17.94 0.69
CA VAL A 213 -0.65 16.49 0.43
C VAL A 213 0.26 16.09 -0.74
N GLU A 214 0.25 16.84 -1.83
CA GLU A 214 1.09 16.59 -3.00
C GLU A 214 2.58 16.70 -2.66
N ASN A 215 2.98 17.72 -1.89
CA ASN A 215 4.37 17.85 -1.44
C ASN A 215 4.79 16.69 -0.53
N ASP A 216 3.96 16.35 0.47
CA ASP A 216 4.26 15.24 1.40
C ASP A 216 4.37 13.89 0.67
N MET A 217 3.54 13.67 -0.37
CA MET A 217 3.62 12.48 -1.22
C MET A 217 4.87 12.45 -2.10
N LYS A 218 5.19 13.58 -2.73
CA LYS A 218 6.41 13.74 -3.54
C LYS A 218 7.65 13.42 -2.70
N ASP A 219 7.74 14.02 -1.51
CA ASP A 219 8.87 13.83 -0.61
C ASP A 219 8.98 12.37 -0.15
N MET A 220 7.84 11.70 0.13
CA MET A 220 7.85 10.28 0.45
C MET A 220 8.40 9.42 -0.70
N ILE A 221 7.96 9.66 -1.93
CA ILE A 221 8.40 8.89 -3.11
C ILE A 221 9.91 9.09 -3.31
N LEU A 222 10.38 10.33 -3.21
CA LEU A 222 11.79 10.65 -3.40
C LEU A 222 12.67 10.07 -2.30
N LEU A 223 12.24 10.12 -1.03
CA LEU A 223 12.97 9.51 0.09
C LEU A 223 13.10 8.00 -0.07
N ASP A 224 12.05 7.31 -0.50
CA ASP A 224 12.11 5.87 -0.79
C ASP A 224 13.05 5.58 -1.97
N TYR A 225 12.99 6.36 -3.05
CA TYR A 225 13.92 6.25 -4.18
C TYR A 225 15.38 6.46 -3.76
N GLY A 226 15.65 7.54 -3.00
CA GLY A 226 16.99 7.86 -2.51
C GLY A 226 17.55 6.77 -1.60
N LYS A 227 16.72 6.19 -0.73
CA LYS A 227 17.12 5.06 0.13
C LYS A 227 17.42 3.79 -0.68
N ARG A 228 16.61 3.46 -1.68
CA ARG A 228 16.79 2.24 -2.50
C ARG A 228 18.01 2.33 -3.43
N ASN A 229 18.28 3.51 -3.97
CA ASN A 229 19.33 3.72 -4.95
C ASN A 229 20.59 4.37 -4.35
N ASN A 230 20.59 4.63 -3.04
CA ASN A 230 21.67 5.34 -2.33
C ASN A 230 22.02 6.70 -2.96
N VAL A 231 20.99 7.47 -3.33
CA VAL A 231 21.10 8.80 -3.95
C VAL A 231 20.61 9.86 -3.00
N ASN A 232 21.33 10.98 -2.90
CA ASN A 232 20.85 12.15 -2.17
C ASN A 232 19.70 12.80 -2.95
N VAL A 233 18.52 12.87 -2.33
CA VAL A 233 17.32 13.45 -2.95
C VAL A 233 17.53 14.93 -3.34
N MET A 234 18.36 15.66 -2.59
CA MET A 234 18.59 17.09 -2.81
C MET A 234 19.38 17.40 -4.09
N SER A 235 20.09 16.41 -4.66
CA SER A 235 20.83 16.58 -5.93
C SER A 235 19.98 16.27 -7.16
N LEU A 236 18.71 15.90 -6.99
CA LEU A 236 17.83 15.55 -8.12
C LEU A 236 17.32 16.81 -8.81
N THR A 237 17.48 16.85 -10.13
CA THR A 237 16.89 17.87 -11.01
C THR A 237 15.37 17.69 -11.13
N GLN A 238 14.66 18.73 -11.53
CA GLN A 238 13.20 18.66 -11.73
C GLN A 238 12.79 17.64 -12.80
N SER A 239 13.60 17.45 -13.84
CA SER A 239 13.39 16.39 -14.84
C SER A 239 13.51 15.00 -14.22
N GLU A 240 14.54 14.75 -13.40
CA GLU A 240 14.71 13.45 -12.74
C GLU A 240 13.58 13.18 -11.74
N ILE A 241 13.17 14.17 -10.95
CA ILE A 241 12.03 14.06 -10.04
C ILE A 241 10.76 13.64 -10.80
N ARG A 242 10.45 14.32 -11.91
CA ARG A 242 9.31 13.98 -12.76
C ARG A 242 9.41 12.56 -13.30
N ASP A 243 10.59 12.18 -13.77
CA ASP A 243 10.83 10.88 -14.39
C ASP A 243 10.74 9.73 -13.35
N ILE A 244 11.17 9.95 -12.10
CA ILE A 244 10.93 9.04 -10.95
C ILE A 244 9.42 8.83 -10.74
N ILE A 245 8.66 9.92 -10.67
CA ILE A 245 7.21 9.86 -10.40
C ILE A 245 6.47 9.16 -11.54
N LEU A 246 6.86 9.43 -12.79
CA LEU A 246 6.28 8.78 -13.97
C LEU A 246 6.77 7.34 -14.17
N GLY A 247 7.80 6.91 -13.44
CA GLY A 247 8.34 5.55 -13.49
C GLY A 247 9.14 5.28 -14.77
N MET A 248 9.92 6.26 -15.20
CA MET A 248 10.93 6.07 -16.25
C MET A 248 12.20 5.45 -15.66
N GLU A 249 12.90 4.65 -16.46
CA GLU A 249 14.24 4.18 -16.10
C GLU A 249 15.20 5.37 -16.14
N ILE A 250 15.72 5.74 -14.98
CA ILE A 250 16.75 6.76 -14.88
C ILE A 250 18.08 6.06 -15.05
N ALA A 251 18.87 6.52 -16.03
CA ALA A 251 20.24 6.06 -16.16
C ALA A 251 20.96 6.27 -14.81
N PRO A 252 21.70 5.28 -14.29
CA PRO A 252 22.38 5.42 -13.02
C PRO A 252 23.19 6.72 -13.05
N VAL A 253 22.94 7.59 -12.05
CA VAL A 253 23.65 8.87 -11.90
C VAL A 253 25.13 8.56 -12.00
N SER A 254 25.79 9.06 -13.05
CA SER A 254 27.21 8.79 -13.23
C SER A 254 27.93 9.30 -11.99
N LEU A 255 28.72 8.43 -11.33
CA LEU A 255 29.50 8.76 -10.13
C LEU A 255 30.34 10.05 -10.30
N GLN A 256 30.66 10.43 -11.53
CA GLN A 256 31.28 11.71 -11.88
C GLN A 256 30.45 12.94 -11.45
N ARG A 257 29.12 12.93 -11.54
CA ARG A 257 28.28 14.07 -11.13
C ARG A 257 28.25 14.26 -9.62
N GLN A 258 28.22 13.15 -8.86
CA GLN A 258 28.37 13.19 -7.40
C GLN A 258 29.76 13.70 -6.99
N GLN A 259 30.82 13.26 -7.68
CA GLN A 259 32.18 13.74 -7.41
C GLN A 259 32.35 15.24 -7.70
N VAL A 260 31.72 15.76 -8.76
CA VAL A 260 31.79 17.19 -9.10
C VAL A 260 31.06 18.04 -8.04
N GLU A 261 29.90 17.62 -7.56
CA GLU A 261 29.19 18.32 -6.48
C GLU A 261 29.90 18.22 -5.12
N ASP A 262 30.52 17.08 -4.79
CA ASP A 262 31.31 16.93 -3.55
C ASP A 262 32.60 17.76 -3.61
N ILE A 263 33.22 17.90 -4.79
CA ILE A 263 34.35 18.80 -5.02
C ILE A 263 33.92 20.28 -4.94
N GLU A 264 32.75 20.64 -5.47
CA GLU A 264 32.20 22.00 -5.31
C GLU A 264 31.81 22.32 -3.86
N ARG A 265 31.25 21.36 -3.11
CA ARG A 265 30.96 21.53 -1.68
C ARG A 265 32.22 21.66 -0.84
N GLN A 266 33.28 20.90 -1.15
CA GLN A 266 34.59 21.11 -0.52
C GLN A 266 35.18 22.49 -0.87
N GLY A 267 35.03 22.93 -2.12
CA GLY A 267 35.44 24.27 -2.56
C GLY A 267 34.68 25.41 -1.86
N GLN A 268 33.40 25.21 -1.54
CA GLN A 268 32.59 26.18 -0.80
C GLN A 268 32.86 26.15 0.73
N GLN A 269 33.18 24.99 1.31
CA GLN A 269 33.57 24.90 2.73
C GLN A 269 34.95 25.50 3.02
N LEU A 270 35.90 25.42 2.07
CA LEU A 270 37.20 26.08 2.21
C LEU A 270 37.10 27.60 2.29
N ASN A 271 36.09 28.21 1.66
CA ASN A 271 35.86 29.66 1.67
C ASN A 271 35.01 30.16 2.86
N ALA A 272 34.50 29.28 3.71
CA ALA A 272 33.71 29.62 4.91
C ALA A 272 34.49 29.39 6.22
N SER A 273 35.82 29.24 6.14
CA SER A 273 36.70 29.04 7.30
C SER A 273 37.18 30.37 7.90
N THR A 274 36.25 31.26 8.23
CA THR A 274 36.50 32.39 9.14
C THR A 274 35.20 32.74 9.83
N ASP A 275 34.76 31.90 10.76
CA ASP A 275 34.21 32.31 12.07
C ASP A 275 33.55 31.13 12.81
N GLY A 276 33.99 30.94 14.06
CA GLY A 276 33.13 30.50 15.18
C GLY A 276 32.67 29.03 15.22
N SER A 277 33.41 28.21 15.96
CA SER A 277 32.99 26.91 16.49
C SER A 277 31.57 26.93 17.10
N THR A 278 30.61 26.22 16.49
CA THR A 278 29.27 26.03 17.05
C THR A 278 29.24 24.80 17.96
N GLN A 279 29.44 24.98 19.26
CA GLN A 279 29.11 23.96 20.27
C GLN A 279 27.59 23.97 20.51
N VAL A 280 26.92 22.84 20.26
CA VAL A 280 25.49 22.65 20.54
C VAL A 280 25.30 22.52 22.06
N THR A 281 24.67 23.51 22.70
CA THR A 281 24.34 23.48 24.14
C THR A 281 22.88 23.05 24.33
N SER A 282 22.65 21.90 24.98
CA SER A 282 21.29 21.42 25.30
C SER A 282 20.70 22.16 26.50
N VAL A 283 19.46 22.65 26.39
CA VAL A 283 18.75 23.35 27.49
C VAL A 283 17.79 22.38 28.18
N MET A 284 17.92 22.23 29.50
CA MET A 284 17.02 21.44 30.34
C MET A 284 15.87 22.30 30.87
N THR A 285 14.63 21.89 30.61
CA THR A 285 13.41 22.55 31.11
C THR A 285 12.64 21.62 32.04
N LYS A 286 12.32 22.11 33.24
CA LYS A 286 11.52 21.40 34.26
C LYS A 286 10.04 21.68 34.03
N THR A 287 9.21 20.65 33.85
CA THR A 287 7.75 20.78 33.66
C THR A 287 7.01 19.70 34.46
N THR A 288 5.68 19.80 34.57
CA THR A 288 4.83 18.89 35.34
C THR A 288 3.84 18.14 34.44
N ASN A 289 3.63 16.85 34.72
CA ASN A 289 2.62 16.06 34.02
C ASN A 289 1.19 16.37 34.55
N VAL A 290 0.15 15.86 33.88
CA VAL A 290 -1.27 16.02 34.30
C VAL A 290 -1.60 15.41 35.68
N ARG A 291 -0.69 14.64 36.28
CA ARG A 291 -0.82 14.07 37.63
C ARG A 291 0.01 14.83 38.68
N GLY A 292 0.71 15.90 38.27
CA GLY A 292 1.53 16.75 39.16
C GLY A 292 2.97 16.29 39.35
N ASP A 293 3.42 15.23 38.67
CA ASP A 293 4.81 14.75 38.80
C ASP A 293 5.76 15.62 37.97
N GLU A 294 6.89 15.99 38.56
CA GLU A 294 7.92 16.79 37.91
C GLU A 294 8.76 15.96 36.92
N MET A 295 8.99 16.49 35.73
CA MET A 295 9.82 15.89 34.67
C MET A 295 10.81 16.92 34.10
N ASN A 296 12.03 16.45 33.79
CA ASN A 296 13.07 17.26 33.13
C ASN A 296 13.17 16.87 31.66
N VAL A 297 13.04 17.85 30.76
CA VAL A 297 13.13 17.66 29.30
C VAL A 297 14.33 18.42 28.76
N ALA A 298 15.24 17.70 28.09
CA ALA A 298 16.35 18.30 27.35
C ALA A 298 15.89 18.66 25.93
N THR A 299 16.08 19.90 25.53
CA THR A 299 15.76 20.41 24.18
C THR A 299 17.03 20.86 23.49
N GLN A 300 17.22 20.50 22.22
CA GLN A 300 18.44 20.78 21.46
C GLN A 300 18.23 21.84 20.37
N SER A 301 16.98 22.17 19.99
CA SER A 301 16.71 23.23 19.03
C SER A 301 15.61 24.22 19.49
N PRO A 302 15.66 25.49 19.04
CA PRO A 302 14.60 26.49 19.28
C PRO A 302 13.24 26.09 18.70
N TYR A 303 13.19 25.24 17.67
CA TYR A 303 11.95 24.75 17.05
C TYR A 303 11.19 23.79 17.98
N GLU A 304 11.90 22.94 18.71
CA GLU A 304 11.33 22.01 19.68
C GLU A 304 10.69 22.72 20.89
N GLN A 305 11.07 23.98 21.18
CA GLN A 305 10.46 24.77 22.26
C GLN A 305 9.05 25.28 21.91
N ALA A 306 8.72 25.44 20.63
CA ALA A 306 7.44 26.03 20.19
C ALA A 306 6.30 24.99 20.03
N THR A 307 6.64 23.72 19.79
CA THR A 307 5.65 22.67 19.53
C THR A 307 5.95 21.44 20.38
N PHE A 308 5.17 21.22 21.44
CA PHE A 308 5.25 19.99 22.23
C PHE A 308 4.72 18.81 21.40
N ALA A 309 5.62 18.11 20.70
CA ALA A 309 5.31 16.83 20.09
C ALA A 309 5.57 15.71 21.11
N SER A 310 4.51 15.04 21.60
CA SER A 310 4.71 13.81 22.36
C SER A 310 5.45 12.82 21.44
N LYS A 311 6.55 12.22 21.91
CA LYS A 311 7.43 11.31 21.13
C LYS A 311 6.72 10.07 20.54
N THR A 312 5.42 9.93 20.77
CA THR A 312 4.55 8.87 20.26
C THR A 312 3.23 9.47 19.80
N GLU A 313 3.15 9.88 18.54
CA GLU A 313 1.88 10.27 17.93
C GLU A 313 0.94 9.07 17.79
N TRP A 314 0.13 8.84 18.82
CA TRP A 314 -0.87 7.77 18.86
C TRP A 314 -1.87 7.86 17.69
N ARG A 315 -2.12 9.07 17.16
CA ARG A 315 -3.04 9.31 16.03
C ARG A 315 -2.54 8.66 14.75
N VAL A 316 -1.27 8.90 14.40
CA VAL A 316 -0.63 8.30 13.21
C VAL A 316 -0.65 6.78 13.34
N ARG A 317 -0.38 6.24 14.55
CA ARG A 317 -0.46 4.79 14.79
C ARG A 317 -1.87 4.23 14.69
N ALA A 318 -2.87 4.92 15.22
CA ALA A 318 -4.26 4.49 15.14
C ALA A 318 -4.75 4.41 13.68
N ILE A 319 -4.40 5.40 12.85
CA ILE A 319 -4.73 5.39 11.41
C ILE A 319 -3.97 4.25 10.73
N SER A 320 -2.67 4.11 10.99
CA SER A 320 -1.85 3.07 10.38
C SER A 320 -2.29 1.66 10.77
N SER A 321 -2.81 1.46 11.99
CA SER A 321 -3.29 0.15 12.46
C SER A 321 -4.51 -0.35 11.66
N THR A 322 -5.27 0.54 11.01
CA THR A 322 -6.37 0.13 10.11
C THR A 322 -5.89 -0.71 8.92
N SER A 323 -4.61 -0.64 8.56
CA SER A 323 -4.03 -1.43 7.47
C SER A 323 -3.50 -2.79 7.90
N LEU A 324 -3.49 -3.13 9.20
CA LEU A 324 -3.04 -4.44 9.69
C LEU A 324 -3.83 -5.60 9.05
N ALA A 325 -5.10 -5.37 8.72
CA ALA A 325 -5.92 -6.34 7.98
C ALA A 325 -5.27 -6.78 6.65
N LEU A 326 -4.54 -5.89 5.95
CA LEU A 326 -3.86 -6.20 4.70
C LEU A 326 -2.67 -7.16 4.89
N ARG A 327 -2.01 -7.13 6.06
CA ARG A 327 -0.91 -8.04 6.39
C ARG A 327 -1.37 -9.50 6.48
N THR A 328 -2.65 -9.73 6.79
CA THR A 328 -3.22 -11.08 6.86
C THR A 328 -3.31 -11.83 5.53
N ASN A 329 -3.00 -11.15 4.41
CA ASN A 329 -2.92 -11.77 3.10
C ASN A 329 -1.63 -12.58 2.89
N HIS A 330 -0.55 -12.21 3.58
CA HIS A 330 0.77 -12.85 3.48
C HIS A 330 1.18 -13.34 4.86
N ILE A 331 0.92 -14.61 5.16
CA ILE A 331 1.26 -15.24 6.43
C ILE A 331 2.35 -16.27 6.17
N TYR A 332 3.48 -16.09 6.84
CA TYR A 332 4.59 -17.02 6.84
C TYR A 332 4.57 -17.78 8.17
N VAL A 333 4.77 -19.10 8.10
CA VAL A 333 4.84 -19.96 9.28
C VAL A 333 6.24 -20.54 9.30
N ALA A 334 6.97 -20.34 10.39
CA ALA A 334 8.27 -20.96 10.60
C ALA A 334 8.08 -22.49 10.58
N SER A 335 8.86 -23.17 9.74
CA SER A 335 8.85 -24.62 9.62
C SER A 335 10.25 -25.14 9.91
N ASP A 336 10.51 -25.40 11.18
CA ASP A 336 11.67 -26.19 11.60
C ASP A 336 11.33 -27.69 11.51
N ASP A 337 12.36 -28.54 11.52
CA ASP A 337 12.20 -30.00 11.45
C ASP A 337 11.25 -30.48 12.56
N VAL A 338 10.12 -31.08 12.13
CA VAL A 338 9.07 -31.52 13.04
C VAL A 338 9.60 -32.71 13.84
N ASN A 339 9.80 -32.50 15.14
CA ASN A 339 10.10 -33.60 16.05
C ASN A 339 8.86 -34.48 16.21
N GLU A 340 8.94 -35.76 15.82
CA GLU A 340 7.82 -36.72 15.88
C GLU A 340 7.25 -36.91 17.30
N ALA A 341 8.01 -36.54 18.34
CA ALA A 341 7.58 -36.60 19.74
C ALA A 341 6.82 -35.36 20.24
N GLY A 342 6.74 -34.28 19.46
CA GLY A 342 6.13 -33.01 19.86
C GLY A 342 4.62 -32.92 19.58
N TYR A 343 3.93 -32.03 20.32
CA TYR A 343 2.56 -31.66 19.98
C TYR A 343 2.51 -30.77 18.74
N THR A 344 1.55 -31.03 17.85
CA THR A 344 1.26 -30.16 16.70
C THR A 344 0.10 -29.23 17.05
N TYR A 345 0.32 -27.92 17.01
CA TYR A 345 -0.70 -26.91 17.30
C TYR A 345 -1.37 -26.41 16.02
N VAL A 346 -2.69 -26.42 15.98
CA VAL A 346 -3.50 -25.94 14.85
C VAL A 346 -4.22 -24.65 15.26
N LEU A 347 -3.81 -23.52 14.66
CA LEU A 347 -4.42 -22.21 14.90
C LEU A 347 -5.44 -21.85 13.80
N PRO A 348 -6.73 -21.62 14.13
CA PRO A 348 -7.72 -21.20 13.15
C PRO A 348 -7.40 -19.84 12.52
N LYS A 349 -7.45 -19.77 11.19
CA LYS A 349 -7.08 -18.57 10.43
C LYS A 349 -7.96 -17.36 10.73
N ASN A 350 -9.26 -17.56 11.00
CA ASN A 350 -10.18 -16.48 11.36
C ASN A 350 -9.77 -15.82 12.68
N VAL A 351 -9.36 -16.63 13.66
CA VAL A 351 -8.93 -16.17 14.98
C VAL A 351 -7.61 -15.41 14.88
N LEU A 352 -6.64 -15.93 14.12
CA LEU A 352 -5.38 -15.24 13.83
C LEU A 352 -5.62 -13.90 13.11
N LYS A 353 -6.49 -13.87 12.10
CA LYS A 353 -6.84 -12.64 11.38
C LYS A 353 -7.43 -11.58 12.31
N GLN A 354 -8.35 -11.99 13.19
CA GLN A 354 -8.95 -11.08 14.15
C GLN A 354 -7.91 -10.53 15.12
N PHE A 355 -7.03 -11.39 15.63
CA PHE A 355 -5.94 -11.01 16.54
C PHE A 355 -4.98 -9.98 15.90
N ILE A 356 -4.56 -10.20 14.65
CA ILE A 356 -3.72 -9.25 13.90
C ILE A 356 -4.45 -7.91 13.70
N THR A 357 -5.76 -7.94 13.45
CA THR A 357 -6.55 -6.73 13.14
C THR A 357 -6.74 -5.83 14.37
N ILE A 358 -6.74 -6.40 15.58
CA ILE A 358 -6.87 -5.64 16.83
C ILE A 358 -5.51 -5.22 17.44
N ALA A 359 -4.39 -5.59 16.80
CA ALA A 359 -3.05 -5.27 17.26
C ALA A 359 -2.66 -3.80 17.01
N ASP A 360 -1.46 -3.43 17.46
CA ASP A 360 -0.80 -2.15 17.15
C ASP A 360 0.53 -2.42 16.44
N LEU A 361 1.02 -1.42 15.71
CA LEU A 361 2.27 -1.52 14.94
C LEU A 361 3.54 -1.46 15.81
N ARG A 362 3.42 -0.98 17.05
CA ARG A 362 4.56 -0.75 17.95
C ARG A 362 4.36 -1.35 19.32
N THR A 363 3.14 -1.28 19.86
CA THR A 363 2.82 -1.82 21.17
C THR A 363 2.44 -3.28 21.06
N GLU A 364 3.10 -4.14 21.82
CA GLU A 364 2.80 -5.56 21.88
C GLU A 364 1.44 -5.80 22.54
N ILE A 365 0.67 -6.74 21.96
CA ILE A 365 -0.53 -7.30 22.57
C ILE A 365 -0.39 -8.81 22.67
N ALA A 366 -1.04 -9.40 23.67
CA ALA A 366 -1.05 -10.83 23.93
C ALA A 366 -2.46 -11.38 24.21
N ALA A 367 -2.63 -12.68 23.98
CA ALA A 367 -3.81 -13.44 24.33
C ALA A 367 -3.44 -14.83 24.84
N TYR A 368 -4.24 -15.37 25.78
CA TYR A 368 -4.13 -16.77 26.18
C TYR A 368 -4.81 -17.68 25.16
N MET A 369 -4.19 -18.81 24.85
CA MET A 369 -4.71 -19.83 23.94
C MET A 369 -5.40 -20.93 24.72
N TYR A 370 -6.62 -21.27 24.31
CA TYR A 370 -7.36 -22.40 24.85
C TYR A 370 -7.83 -23.30 23.72
N GLY A 371 -7.84 -24.60 23.96
CA GLY A 371 -8.17 -25.58 22.95
C GLY A 371 -8.38 -26.97 23.51
N VAL A 372 -8.39 -27.96 22.64
CA VAL A 372 -8.55 -29.36 23.01
C VAL A 372 -7.93 -30.24 21.92
N SER A 373 -7.46 -31.43 22.29
CA SER A 373 -7.09 -32.46 21.32
C SER A 373 -8.34 -33.08 20.69
N PRO A 374 -8.33 -33.34 19.37
CA PRO A 374 -9.43 -34.04 18.74
C PRO A 374 -9.47 -35.51 19.23
N PRO A 375 -10.65 -36.16 19.28
CA PRO A 375 -10.80 -37.50 19.88
C PRO A 375 -9.97 -38.61 19.21
N ASP A 376 -9.61 -38.40 17.95
CA ASP A 376 -8.88 -39.33 17.09
C ASP A 376 -7.36 -39.16 17.16
N ASN A 377 -6.85 -38.00 17.62
CA ASN A 377 -5.40 -37.75 17.66
C ASN A 377 -4.97 -36.89 18.87
N PRO A 378 -4.47 -37.51 19.96
CA PRO A 378 -4.04 -36.79 21.15
C PRO A 378 -2.77 -35.94 20.95
N SER A 379 -1.97 -36.22 19.91
CA SER A 379 -0.75 -35.47 19.61
C SER A 379 -1.01 -34.14 18.90
N VAL A 380 -2.26 -33.88 18.50
CA VAL A 380 -2.68 -32.61 17.90
C VAL A 380 -3.43 -31.77 18.95
N LYS A 381 -3.14 -30.47 18.99
CA LYS A 381 -3.78 -29.48 19.85
C LYS A 381 -4.48 -28.45 18.99
N GLU A 382 -5.80 -28.48 18.94
CA GLU A 382 -6.58 -27.50 18.18
C GLU A 382 -6.91 -26.30 19.05
N VAL A 383 -6.42 -25.11 18.66
CA VAL A 383 -6.79 -23.86 19.33
C VAL A 383 -8.24 -23.54 18.99
N ARG A 384 -9.10 -23.42 20.01
CA ARG A 384 -10.53 -23.13 19.83
C ARG A 384 -10.86 -21.66 20.08
N CYS A 385 -10.13 -20.99 20.98
CA CYS A 385 -10.33 -19.57 21.24
C CYS A 385 -9.06 -18.87 21.76
N LEU A 386 -9.06 -17.54 21.62
CA LEU A 386 -8.11 -16.64 22.25
C LEU A 386 -8.82 -15.80 23.30
N VAL A 387 -8.24 -15.72 24.49
CA VAL A 387 -8.78 -14.93 25.59
C VAL A 387 -7.92 -13.67 25.76
N MET A 388 -8.53 -12.52 25.47
CA MET A 388 -7.94 -11.22 25.74
C MET A 388 -8.18 -10.84 27.20
N VAL A 389 -7.10 -10.64 27.95
CA VAL A 389 -7.16 -10.16 29.34
C VAL A 389 -6.76 -8.69 29.41
N PRO A 390 -7.12 -7.97 30.49
CA PRO A 390 -6.61 -6.62 30.73
C PRO A 390 -5.09 -6.64 30.72
N GLN A 391 -4.46 -5.85 29.85
CA GLN A 391 -3.03 -5.93 29.59
C GLN A 391 -2.42 -4.54 29.37
N VAL A 392 -1.13 -4.41 29.68
CA VAL A 392 -0.35 -3.20 29.42
C VAL A 392 0.86 -3.58 28.58
N GLY A 393 0.81 -3.24 27.30
CA GLY A 393 1.89 -3.46 26.35
C GLY A 393 2.84 -2.27 26.24
N ASN A 394 4.11 -2.55 26.00
CA ASN A 394 5.09 -1.59 25.49
C ASN A 394 5.69 -2.12 24.18
N HIS A 395 6.88 -1.65 23.76
CA HIS A 395 7.50 -2.02 22.48
C HIS A 395 8.43 -3.24 22.55
N GLN A 396 8.55 -3.85 23.73
CA GLN A 396 9.43 -4.98 24.04
C GLN A 396 8.73 -6.06 24.88
N THR A 397 7.75 -5.68 25.71
CA THR A 397 7.08 -6.59 26.62
C THR A 397 5.60 -6.24 26.79
N VAL A 398 4.83 -7.23 27.22
CA VAL A 398 3.42 -7.10 27.60
C VAL A 398 3.21 -7.64 29.02
N THR A 399 2.58 -6.83 29.86
CA THR A 399 2.22 -7.23 31.23
C THR A 399 0.79 -7.73 31.26
N LEU A 400 0.60 -8.95 31.76
CA LEU A 400 -0.69 -9.62 31.93
C LEU A 400 -1.00 -9.82 33.42
N PRO A 401 -2.28 -10.02 33.81
CA PRO A 401 -2.64 -10.38 35.18
C PRO A 401 -2.12 -11.78 35.50
N ASN A 402 -1.71 -12.02 36.75
CA ASN A 402 -1.20 -13.32 37.19
C ASN A 402 -2.27 -14.42 37.22
N ALA A 403 -3.54 -14.03 37.37
CA ALA A 403 -4.66 -14.97 37.41
C ALA A 403 -5.07 -15.36 35.99
N LEU A 404 -5.18 -16.67 35.74
CA LEU A 404 -5.74 -17.18 34.50
C LEU A 404 -7.23 -16.78 34.38
N PRO A 405 -7.73 -16.56 33.16
CA PRO A 405 -9.12 -16.21 32.95
C PRO A 405 -10.05 -17.37 33.35
N HIS A 406 -11.12 -17.04 34.08
CA HIS A 406 -12.18 -17.97 34.44
C HIS A 406 -13.47 -17.58 33.72
N HIS A 407 -14.05 -18.53 32.98
CA HIS A 407 -15.31 -18.34 32.27
C HIS A 407 -15.94 -19.70 31.95
N ASP A 408 -17.28 -19.81 31.96
CA ASP A 408 -17.99 -21.08 31.77
C ASP A 408 -17.64 -21.77 30.44
N TYR A 409 -17.52 -21.00 29.35
CA TYR A 409 -17.06 -21.49 28.04
C TYR A 409 -15.64 -22.06 27.99
N LEU A 410 -14.81 -21.87 29.03
CA LEU A 410 -13.46 -22.42 29.10
C LEU A 410 -13.40 -23.75 29.85
N ASN A 411 -14.49 -24.18 30.49
CA ASN A 411 -14.48 -25.37 31.36
C ASN A 411 -14.13 -26.67 30.61
N ASP A 412 -14.51 -26.77 29.35
CA ASP A 412 -14.24 -27.94 28.50
C ASP A 412 -12.93 -27.80 27.69
N LEU A 413 -12.15 -26.75 27.93
CA LEU A 413 -10.93 -26.43 27.18
C LEU A 413 -9.70 -26.44 28.10
N GLU A 414 -8.58 -26.92 27.56
CA GLU A 414 -7.28 -26.87 28.24
C GLU A 414 -6.50 -25.61 27.83
N PRO A 415 -5.72 -25.00 28.75
CA PRO A 415 -4.81 -23.91 28.41
C PRO A 415 -3.65 -24.44 27.57
N LEU A 416 -3.49 -23.91 26.36
CA LEU A 416 -2.44 -24.29 25.40
C LEU A 416 -1.23 -23.35 25.44
N GLY A 417 -1.29 -22.27 26.22
CA GLY A 417 -0.24 -21.26 26.35
C GLY A 417 -0.74 -19.87 26.03
N TRP A 418 0.11 -19.05 25.42
CA TRP A 418 -0.21 -17.67 25.05
C TRP A 418 0.48 -17.33 23.73
N LEU A 419 -0.04 -16.30 23.05
CA LEU A 419 0.56 -15.74 21.85
C LEU A 419 0.61 -14.22 21.98
N HIS A 420 1.60 -13.59 21.35
CA HIS A 420 1.75 -12.14 21.32
C HIS A 420 2.27 -11.64 19.97
N THR A 421 2.10 -10.35 19.73
CA THR A 421 2.71 -9.66 18.60
C THR A 421 4.08 -9.14 18.99
N CYS A 422 5.06 -9.20 18.08
CA CYS A 422 6.37 -8.56 18.23
C CYS A 422 6.61 -7.58 17.07
N PRO A 423 7.11 -6.36 17.32
CA PRO A 423 7.44 -5.40 16.26
C PRO A 423 8.70 -5.75 15.46
N HIS A 424 9.57 -6.60 16.01
CA HIS A 424 10.82 -7.03 15.36
C HIS A 424 10.83 -8.56 15.21
N GLU A 425 11.42 -9.04 14.12
CA GLU A 425 11.60 -10.47 13.92
C GLU A 425 12.85 -10.94 14.66
N GLU A 426 12.68 -11.84 15.63
CA GLU A 426 13.76 -12.48 16.38
C GLU A 426 13.78 -13.98 16.07
N GLN A 427 14.98 -14.57 16.02
CA GLN A 427 15.15 -16.01 15.74
C GLN A 427 14.98 -16.89 16.99
N SER A 428 14.87 -16.28 18.16
CA SER A 428 14.71 -16.94 19.44
C SER A 428 13.65 -16.25 20.28
N LEU A 429 13.14 -16.93 21.30
CA LEU A 429 12.27 -16.29 22.29
C LEU A 429 13.05 -15.19 23.01
N SER A 430 12.40 -14.04 23.18
CA SER A 430 12.95 -12.91 23.92
C SER A 430 13.09 -13.27 25.41
N PRO A 431 14.09 -12.68 26.12
CA PRO A 431 14.39 -13.01 27.52
C PRO A 431 13.27 -12.74 28.52
#